data_AF-A0A0E3QU22-F1
#
_entry.id   AF-A0A0E3QU22-F1
#
_cell.length_a   1.000
_cell.length_b   1.000
_cell.length_c   1.000
_cell.angle_alpha   90.00
_cell.angle_beta   90.00
_cell.angle_gamma   90.00
#
_symmetry.space_group_name_H-M   'P 1'
#
loop_
_entity.id
_entity.type
_entity.pdbx_description
1 polymer ?
#
loop_
_entity_poly.entity_id
_entity_poly.type
_entity_poly.pdbx_seq_one_letter_code
_entity_poly.pdbx_strand_id
1 'polypeptide(L)'
;MKKDFTNGVPEELQPYWFDDMNLYSCDWWHNLWKTSDLVNIQECKELNCFEEAWKDWLMCDNDFARRDIGMMEAEGGNYFNLVSIIATKL
;
A
#
# COMPACT_ATOMS: atom_id res chain seq x y z
N MET A 1 0.55 -3.03 0.78
CA MET A 1 -0.09 -4.16 1.50
C MET A 1 0.86 -4.71 2.54
N LYS A 2 0.35 -5.21 3.67
CA LYS A 2 1.15 -6.01 4.63
C LYS A 2 1.51 -7.37 4.03
N LYS A 3 0.58 -7.97 3.28
CA LYS A 3 0.77 -9.18 2.46
C LYS A 3 -0.10 -9.10 1.22
N ASP A 4 0.36 -9.70 0.12
CA ASP A 4 -0.45 -9.79 -1.10
C ASP A 4 -1.61 -10.77 -0.91
N PHE A 5 -2.73 -10.46 -1.55
CA PHE A 5 -3.89 -11.34 -1.57
C PHE A 5 -3.66 -12.49 -2.56
N THR A 6 -3.52 -13.70 -2.06
CA THR A 6 -3.33 -14.91 -2.89
C THR A 6 -4.62 -15.68 -3.14
N ASN A 7 -5.66 -15.45 -2.33
CA ASN A 7 -6.94 -16.16 -2.37
C ASN A 7 -8.11 -15.23 -2.71
N GLY A 8 -7.83 -14.16 -3.47
CA GLY A 8 -8.81 -13.11 -3.74
C GLY A 8 -8.92 -12.07 -2.62
N VAL A 9 -9.79 -11.08 -2.84
CA VAL A 9 -9.99 -9.94 -1.94
C VAL A 9 -10.85 -10.36 -0.74
N PRO A 10 -10.46 -10.02 0.50
CA PRO A 10 -11.27 -10.25 1.71
C PRO A 10 -12.70 -9.71 1.55
N GLU A 11 -13.68 -10.43 2.08
CA GLU A 11 -15.11 -10.10 1.92
C GLU A 11 -15.44 -8.68 2.38
N GLU A 12 -14.86 -8.25 3.50
CA GLU A 12 -15.02 -6.92 4.07
C GLU A 12 -14.49 -5.80 3.14
N LEU A 13 -13.51 -6.10 2.30
CA LEU A 13 -12.93 -5.14 1.35
C LEU A 13 -13.61 -5.15 -0.02
N GLN A 14 -14.37 -6.20 -0.36
CA GLN A 14 -15.01 -6.33 -1.68
C GLN A 14 -15.85 -5.11 -2.10
N PRO A 15 -16.64 -4.46 -1.22
CA PRO A 15 -17.42 -3.27 -1.60
C PRO A 15 -16.57 -2.07 -2.02
N TYR A 16 -15.32 -2.04 -1.58
CA TYR A 16 -14.37 -0.94 -1.81
C TYR A 16 -13.32 -1.28 -2.85
N TRP A 17 -13.27 -2.55 -3.28
CA TRP A 17 -12.25 -3.03 -4.20
C TRP A 17 -12.65 -2.76 -5.65
N PHE A 18 -11.71 -2.25 -6.42
CA PHE A 18 -11.86 -2.06 -7.86
C PHE A 18 -10.62 -2.60 -8.58
N ASP A 19 -10.80 -2.92 -9.86
CA ASP A 19 -9.71 -3.38 -10.70
C ASP A 19 -8.61 -2.30 -10.76
N ASP A 20 -7.34 -2.74 -10.81
CA ASP A 20 -6.16 -1.87 -10.94
C ASP A 20 -5.81 -0.97 -9.74
N MET A 21 -6.23 -1.30 -8.51
CA MET A 21 -5.82 -0.56 -7.29
C MET A 21 -4.31 -0.51 -7.02
N ASN A 22 -3.48 -1.31 -7.71
CA ASN A 22 -2.01 -1.36 -7.59
C ASN A 22 -1.48 -1.40 -6.14
N LEU A 23 -2.25 -2.01 -5.23
CA LEU A 23 -1.85 -2.19 -3.85
C LEU A 23 -1.11 -3.51 -3.69
N TYR A 24 0.21 -3.43 -3.48
CA TYR A 24 1.08 -4.60 -3.34
C TYR A 24 1.96 -4.55 -2.10
N SER A 25 2.49 -5.70 -1.72
CA SER A 25 3.38 -5.88 -0.58
C SER A 25 4.77 -5.30 -0.81
N CYS A 26 5.52 -5.11 0.27
CA CYS A 26 6.93 -4.72 0.21
C CYS A 26 7.75 -5.71 -0.64
N ASP A 27 7.50 -7.01 -0.49
CA ASP A 27 8.20 -8.05 -1.25
C ASP A 27 7.89 -7.98 -2.74
N TRP A 28 6.61 -7.75 -3.09
CA TRP A 28 6.20 -7.58 -4.47
C TRP A 28 6.91 -6.39 -5.13
N TRP A 29 6.92 -5.24 -4.45
CA TRP A 29 7.58 -4.03 -4.94
C TRP A 29 9.09 -4.23 -5.09
N HIS A 30 9.75 -4.83 -4.09
CA HIS A 30 11.15 -5.16 -4.16
C HIS A 30 11.47 -6.07 -5.35
N ASN A 31 10.66 -7.11 -5.57
CA ASN A 31 10.84 -8.04 -6.68
C ASN A 31 10.65 -7.39 -8.04
N LEU A 32 9.68 -6.46 -8.18
CA LEU A 32 9.51 -5.68 -9.39
C LEU A 32 10.74 -4.82 -9.69
N TRP A 33 11.24 -4.06 -8.70
CA TRP A 33 12.38 -3.16 -8.92
C TRP A 33 13.67 -3.91 -9.21
N LYS A 34 13.83 -5.12 -8.64
CA LYS A 34 14.99 -5.98 -8.85
C LYS A 34 15.13 -6.45 -10.30
N THR A 35 14.08 -6.39 -11.13
CA THR A 35 14.17 -6.76 -12.56
C THR A 35 14.81 -5.67 -13.42
N SER A 36 15.09 -4.49 -12.87
CA SER A 36 15.68 -3.38 -13.60
C SER A 36 17.21 -3.37 -13.47
N ASP A 37 17.91 -3.37 -14.60
CA ASP A 37 19.38 -3.23 -14.67
C ASP A 37 19.86 -1.77 -14.52
N LEU A 38 18.94 -0.83 -14.24
CA LEU A 38 19.24 0.61 -14.17
C LEU A 38 19.36 1.16 -12.75
N VAL A 39 18.98 0.36 -11.74
CA VAL A 39 18.87 0.81 -10.35
C VAL A 39 19.49 -0.21 -9.40
N ASN A 40 20.07 0.29 -8.30
CA ASN A 40 20.50 -0.51 -7.17
C ASN A 40 19.63 -0.19 -5.97
N ILE A 41 18.82 -1.14 -5.52
CA ILE A 41 17.94 -0.99 -4.35
C ILE A 41 18.80 -0.94 -3.09
N GLN A 42 18.71 0.17 -2.35
CA GLN A 42 19.38 0.33 -1.05
C GLN A 42 18.50 -0.13 0.10
N GLU A 43 17.20 0.15 0.01
CA GLU A 43 16.22 -0.18 1.04
C GLU A 43 14.84 -0.37 0.40
N CYS A 44 14.09 -1.35 0.87
CA CYS A 44 12.67 -1.53 0.59
C CYS A 44 12.01 -1.99 1.89
N LYS A 45 11.11 -1.19 2.47
CA LYS A 45 10.53 -1.47 3.78
C LYS A 45 9.14 -0.88 3.95
N GLU A 46 8.44 -1.36 4.97
CA GLU A 46 7.25 -0.69 5.50
C GLU A 46 7.62 0.65 6.13
N LEU A 47 6.80 1.69 5.93
CA LEU A 47 6.99 2.96 6.60
C LEU A 47 6.55 2.86 8.06
N ASN A 48 7.44 3.20 8.99
CA ASN A 48 7.11 3.17 10.42
C ASN A 48 5.93 4.07 10.81
N CYS A 49 5.69 5.15 10.03
CA CYS A 49 4.61 6.10 10.26
C CYS A 49 3.33 5.80 9.46
N PHE A 50 3.16 4.57 8.95
CA PHE A 50 2.04 4.28 8.05
C PHE A 50 0.68 4.51 8.73
N GLU A 51 0.55 4.22 10.02
CA GLU A 51 -0.70 4.46 10.76
C GLU A 51 -0.99 5.96 10.89
N GLU A 52 0.01 6.77 11.26
CA GLU A 52 -0.14 8.23 11.34
C GLU A 52 -0.44 8.83 9.96
N ALA A 53 0.24 8.38 8.92
CA ALA A 53 0.02 8.85 7.55
C ALA A 53 -1.40 8.56 7.06
N TRP A 54 -1.96 7.38 7.35
CA TRP A 54 -3.36 7.09 7.05
C TRP A 54 -4.33 7.96 7.85
N LYS A 55 -4.06 8.18 9.15
CA LYS A 55 -4.88 9.07 9.98
C LYS A 55 -4.89 10.49 9.42
N ASP A 56 -3.72 11.03 9.07
CA ASP A 56 -3.58 12.36 8.49
C ASP A 56 -4.29 12.46 7.14
N TRP A 57 -4.19 11.44 6.28
CA TRP A 57 -4.92 11.36 5.02
C TRP A 57 -6.43 11.44 5.25
N LEU A 58 -6.97 10.61 6.15
CA LEU A 58 -8.42 10.54 6.40
C LEU A 58 -8.99 11.80 7.06
N MET A 59 -8.15 12.61 7.72
CA MET A 59 -8.55 13.92 8.28
C MET A 59 -8.54 15.06 7.24
N CYS A 60 -7.99 14.83 6.05
CA CYS A 60 -7.91 15.86 5.02
C CYS A 60 -9.28 16.21 4.46
N ASP A 61 -9.51 17.50 4.21
CA ASP A 61 -10.67 17.97 3.47
C ASP A 61 -10.51 17.71 1.97
N ASN A 62 -10.57 16.42 1.61
CA ASN A 62 -10.37 15.92 0.26
C ASN A 62 -11.42 14.85 -0.08
N ASP A 63 -12.04 14.94 -1.25
CA ASP A 63 -13.12 14.03 -1.64
C ASP A 63 -12.67 12.57 -1.78
N PHE A 64 -11.39 12.31 -2.10
CA PHE A 64 -10.82 10.96 -2.12
C PHE A 64 -10.63 10.45 -0.70
N ALA A 65 -10.06 11.26 0.20
CA ALA A 65 -9.92 10.90 1.61
C ALA A 65 -11.26 10.54 2.26
N ARG A 66 -12.33 11.30 1.99
CA ARG A 66 -13.68 11.00 2.49
C ARG A 66 -14.24 9.68 1.97
N ARG A 67 -13.92 9.30 0.72
CA ARG A 67 -14.33 8.01 0.14
C ARG A 67 -13.57 6.84 0.76
N ASP A 68 -12.31 7.07 1.13
CA ASP A 68 -11.45 6.04 1.71
C ASP A 68 -11.80 5.71 3.18
N ILE A 69 -12.55 6.56 3.89
CA ILE A 69 -12.95 6.33 5.29
C ILE A 69 -13.59 4.94 5.46
N GLY A 70 -14.62 4.62 4.66
CA GLY A 70 -15.31 3.34 4.77
C GLY A 70 -14.42 2.14 4.43
N MET A 71 -13.52 2.32 3.45
CA MET A 71 -12.54 1.30 3.08
C MET A 71 -11.56 1.04 4.23
N MET A 72 -11.05 2.10 4.86
CA MET A 72 -10.10 2.00 5.96
C MET A 72 -10.75 1.45 7.24
N GLU A 73 -12.03 1.75 7.49
CA GLU A 73 -12.81 1.14 8.57
C GLU A 73 -12.97 -0.38 8.35
N ALA A 74 -13.28 -0.81 7.12
CA ALA A 74 -13.37 -2.23 6.78
C ALA A 74 -12.00 -2.93 6.80
N GLU A 75 -10.95 -2.22 6.39
CA GLU A 75 -9.57 -2.70 6.41
C GLU A 75 -9.07 -2.98 7.84
N GLY A 76 -9.45 -2.12 8.80
CA GLY A 76 -9.24 -2.34 10.23
C GLY A 76 -7.77 -2.51 10.65
N GLY A 77 -6.82 -2.03 9.85
CA GLY A 77 -5.38 -2.18 10.05
C GLY A 77 -4.82 -3.56 9.69
N ASN A 78 -5.57 -4.44 9.02
CA ASN A 78 -5.16 -5.82 8.75
C ASN A 78 -4.38 -6.01 7.44
N TYR A 79 -4.59 -5.14 6.46
CA TYR A 79 -4.22 -5.41 5.06
C TYR A 79 -3.33 -4.34 4.44
N PHE A 80 -3.61 -3.07 4.70
CA PHE A 80 -2.96 -1.95 4.03
C PHE A 80 -1.69 -1.52 4.76
N ASN A 81 -0.78 -0.97 3.96
CA ASN A 81 0.52 -0.51 4.39
C ASN A 81 1.05 0.50 3.38
N LEU A 82 1.97 1.37 3.79
CA LEU A 82 2.75 2.24 2.93
C LEU A 82 4.18 1.72 2.83
N VAL A 83 4.67 1.55 1.60
CA VAL A 83 6.00 1.00 1.31
C VAL A 83 6.94 2.14 0.90
N SER A 84 8.15 2.15 1.45
CA SER A 84 9.24 3.03 1.04
C SER A 84 10.28 2.23 0.28
N ILE A 85 10.77 2.79 -0.82
CA ILE A 85 11.86 2.26 -1.62
C ILE A 85 12.92 3.35 -1.81
N ILE A 86 14.16 3.06 -1.44
CA ILE A 86 15.31 3.91 -1.69
C ILE A 86 16.22 3.17 -2.67
N ALA A 87 16.52 3.81 -3.79
CA ALA A 87 17.40 3.25 -4.81
C ALA A 87 18.31 4.32 -5.40
N THR A 88 19.47 3.90 -5.88
CA THR A 88 20.39 4.74 -6.65
C THR A 88 20.39 4.30 -8.09
N LYS A 89 20.62 5.24 -9.01
CA LYS A 89 20.91 4.91 -10.41
C LYS A 89 22.26 4.17 -10.50
N LEU A 90 22.33 3.14 -11.35
CA LEU A 90 23.58 2.48 -11.75
C LEU A 90 24.37 3.29 -12.79
#